data_AF-A0A7X8G7P3-F1
#
_entry.id   AF-A0A7X8G7P3-F1
#
_cell.length_a   1.000
_cell.length_b   1.000
_cell.length_c   1.000
_cell.angle_alpha   90.00
_cell.angle_beta   90.00
_cell.angle_gamma   90.00
#
_symmetry.space_group_name_H-M   'P 1'
#
loop_
_entity.id
_entity.type
_entity.pdbx_description
1 polymer ?
#
loop_
_entity_poly.entity_id
_entity_poly.type
_entity_poly.pdbx_seq_one_letter_code
_entity_poly.pdbx_strand_id
1 'polypeptide(L)'
;MISLFDMETEQLKALAQYRDVLESGSSFKKNFWKHEKEKNGIRLNCQVITRYCLEYIEAITYDMLPKYNLKQLKEIFVNNRLSGMLQTVFENDIVNVLINAYPKQFDKRELREWMWSKHGIWDNDDYVIEAVQYMVLNEGIRRVELIPKYDWKKRLLKYGIYNILSRFDWSIYNLFDFVYPGRFHPSDFRYRAKWKTPSIHQSYENAYHLMEKIFTENQLTDDDIVLLNSTGFRKLGLISMLHSIFDGKSEKAKEYYFYKTISNVENKKKLQLLIQKAKTKKENEAIKKRLSAVSTGKYLYNLHSNSGTYSYLKRCAEKRNIKIGDLVEQFGYVYKSSRAEHKKINPKQVWDLRINGHTYVEIAKKLGSNPTSISNMCKQHFGGDPLIPRPIDDYITIQELMDSYHMDHKTIMKLVTQNGFENHFTIRNRYLKKSEIIPSILEYKKNNLQHKALLNRYGQNQLLQQSCASDLLIG
;
A
#
# COMPACT_ATOMS: atom_id res chain seq x y z
N MET A 1 43.27 28.35 32.42
CA MET A 1 44.05 29.06 33.45
C MET A 1 44.66 30.31 32.82
N ILE A 2 44.32 31.49 33.34
CA ILE A 2 44.86 32.78 32.87
C ILE A 2 46.36 32.82 33.19
N SER A 3 47.21 33.03 32.19
CA SER A 3 48.63 33.30 32.39
C SER A 3 48.79 34.75 32.85
N LEU A 4 49.25 34.95 34.09
CA LEU A 4 49.47 36.29 34.65
C LEU A 4 50.59 37.06 33.92
N PHE A 5 51.49 36.35 33.25
CA PHE A 5 52.68 36.89 32.60
C PHE A 5 52.42 37.44 31.19
N ASP A 6 51.26 37.11 30.59
CA ASP A 6 50.90 37.54 29.23
C ASP A 6 49.89 38.70 29.21
N MET A 7 49.63 39.32 30.38
CA MET A 7 48.64 40.39 30.50
C MET A 7 49.26 41.78 30.39
N GLU A 8 48.51 42.68 29.76
CA GLU A 8 48.89 44.08 29.68
C GLU A 8 48.80 44.78 31.05
N THR A 9 49.59 45.84 31.23
CA THR A 9 49.64 46.63 32.48
C THR A 9 48.25 47.11 32.92
N GLU A 10 47.36 47.43 32.00
CA GLU A 10 45.99 47.84 32.33
C GLU A 10 45.16 46.70 32.93
N GLN A 11 45.28 45.48 32.39
CA GLN A 11 44.57 44.30 32.88
C GLN A 11 45.08 43.90 34.27
N LEU A 12 46.39 44.02 34.52
CA LEU A 12 46.98 43.78 35.84
C LEU A 12 46.47 44.79 36.87
N LYS A 13 46.36 46.07 36.50
CA LYS A 13 45.76 47.10 37.37
C LYS A 13 44.29 46.82 37.67
N ALA A 14 43.52 46.37 36.67
CA ALA A 14 42.12 46.00 36.85
C ALA A 14 41.96 44.80 37.80
N LEU A 15 42.83 43.80 37.71
CA LEU A 15 42.85 42.66 38.63
C LEU A 15 43.25 43.04 40.05
N ALA A 16 44.28 43.88 40.22
CA ALA A 16 44.68 44.38 41.52
C ALA A 16 43.51 45.12 42.20
N GLN A 17 42.83 46.00 41.45
CA GLN A 17 41.64 46.67 41.95
C GLN A 17 40.50 45.71 42.27
N TYR A 18 40.32 44.62 41.50
CA TYR A 18 39.30 43.63 41.81
C TYR A 18 39.62 42.86 43.10
N ARG A 19 40.89 42.50 43.32
CA ARG A 19 41.34 41.89 44.58
C ARG A 19 41.09 42.80 45.76
N ASP A 20 41.43 44.09 45.64
CA ASP A 20 41.15 45.08 46.69
C ASP A 20 39.66 45.14 47.03
N VAL A 21 38.78 45.11 46.02
CA VAL A 21 37.31 45.09 46.19
C VAL A 21 36.83 43.85 46.95
N LEU A 22 37.44 42.69 46.69
CA LEU A 22 37.11 41.44 47.38
C LEU A 22 37.60 41.44 48.83
N GLU A 23 38.83 41.89 49.08
CA GLU A 23 39.46 41.91 50.40
C GLU A 23 38.87 42.98 51.33
N SER A 24 38.79 44.22 50.85
CA SER A 24 38.27 45.37 51.63
C SER A 24 36.75 45.37 51.76
N GLY A 25 36.08 44.62 50.90
CA GLY A 25 34.64 44.68 50.77
C GLY A 25 34.10 46.04 50.31
N SER A 26 34.92 46.84 49.62
CA SER A 26 34.52 48.12 49.04
C SER A 26 33.87 47.96 47.66
N SER A 27 33.50 49.07 47.04
CA SER A 27 33.01 49.12 45.66
C SER A 27 34.14 49.48 44.70
N PHE A 28 34.00 49.11 43.43
CA PHE A 28 34.91 49.59 42.38
C PHE A 28 34.97 51.12 42.36
N LYS A 29 36.13 51.68 41.97
CA LYS A 29 36.31 53.12 41.81
C LYS A 29 35.24 53.71 40.90
N LYS A 30 34.85 54.96 41.18
CA LYS A 30 33.85 55.69 40.40
C LYS A 30 34.23 55.66 38.91
N ASN A 31 33.24 55.44 38.05
CA ASN A 31 33.36 55.34 36.58
C ASN A 31 34.16 54.16 36.02
N PHE A 32 34.69 53.25 36.85
CA PHE A 32 35.45 52.09 36.37
C PHE A 32 34.71 51.31 35.27
N TRP A 33 33.45 50.95 35.52
CA TRP A 33 32.62 50.23 34.56
C TRP A 33 32.12 51.09 33.39
N LYS A 34 32.00 52.41 33.59
CA LYS A 34 31.55 53.33 32.54
C LYS A 34 32.60 53.43 31.43
N HIS A 35 33.87 53.51 31.80
CA HIS A 35 34.98 53.49 30.84
C HIS A 35 35.03 52.19 30.04
N GLU A 36 34.73 51.04 30.67
CA GLU A 36 34.63 49.78 29.92
C GLU A 36 33.40 49.74 29.00
N LYS A 37 32.27 50.37 29.37
CA LYS A 37 31.08 50.46 28.51
C LYS A 37 31.38 51.21 27.21
N GLU A 38 32.19 52.26 27.29
CA GLU A 38 32.55 53.13 26.16
C GLU A 38 33.53 52.47 25.17
N LYS A 39 34.16 51.34 25.54
CA LYS A 39 35.05 50.59 24.64
C LYS A 39 34.27 49.75 23.63
N ASN A 40 34.73 49.79 22.38
CA ASN A 40 34.25 48.95 21.28
C ASN A 40 34.98 47.60 21.29
N GLY A 41 34.27 46.51 20.96
CA GLY A 41 34.86 45.16 20.89
C GLY A 41 35.04 44.50 22.25
N ILE A 42 36.09 43.66 22.38
CA ILE A 42 36.37 42.92 23.61
C ILE A 42 36.80 43.89 24.72
N ARG A 43 36.06 43.85 25.82
CA ARG A 43 36.30 44.65 27.03
C ARG A 43 37.30 43.91 27.91
N LEU A 44 38.58 44.20 27.68
CA LEU A 44 39.72 43.45 28.23
C LEU A 44 39.72 43.38 29.77
N ASN A 45 39.34 44.44 30.47
CA ASN A 45 39.29 44.42 31.94
C ASN A 45 38.14 43.54 32.42
N CYS A 46 36.96 43.67 31.79
CA CYS A 46 35.84 42.78 32.08
C CYS A 46 36.15 41.32 31.77
N GLN A 47 36.88 41.03 30.69
CA GLN A 47 37.28 39.68 30.31
C GLN A 47 38.15 39.06 31.39
N VAL A 48 39.22 39.75 31.79
CA VAL A 48 40.17 39.24 32.77
C VAL A 48 39.53 39.09 34.15
N ILE A 49 38.74 40.07 34.60
CA ILE A 49 38.02 40.01 35.88
C ILE A 49 37.02 38.84 35.89
N THR A 50 36.25 38.68 34.81
CA THR A 50 35.27 37.58 34.70
C THR A 50 35.95 36.22 34.74
N ARG A 51 37.04 36.04 33.99
CA ARG A 51 37.80 34.79 34.02
C ARG A 51 38.46 34.55 35.37
N TYR A 52 38.93 35.59 36.05
CA TYR A 52 39.51 35.45 37.39
C TYR A 52 38.45 35.00 38.40
N CYS A 53 37.26 35.62 38.36
CA CYS A 53 36.13 35.21 39.18
C CYS A 53 35.75 33.74 38.94
N LEU A 54 35.60 33.33 37.69
CA LEU A 54 35.17 31.97 37.37
C LEU A 54 36.29 30.94 37.60
N GLU A 55 37.46 31.12 36.98
CA GLU A 55 38.52 30.11 36.97
C GLU A 55 39.26 30.02 38.32
N TYR A 56 39.48 31.15 39.02
CA TYR A 56 40.32 31.18 40.23
C TYR A 56 39.54 31.25 41.53
N ILE A 57 38.47 32.05 41.60
CA ILE A 57 37.68 32.18 42.84
C ILE A 57 36.72 31.00 42.98
N GLU A 58 35.97 30.71 41.92
CA GLU A 58 34.91 29.69 41.93
C GLU A 58 35.39 28.32 41.43
N ALA A 59 36.61 28.22 40.91
CA ALA A 59 37.17 27.02 40.29
C ALA A 59 36.31 26.43 39.15
N ILE A 60 35.56 27.30 38.45
CA ILE A 60 34.73 26.97 37.28
C ILE A 60 35.54 27.25 36.02
N THR A 61 36.07 26.19 35.42
CA THR A 61 36.67 26.25 34.09
C THR A 61 35.58 26.31 33.01
N TYR A 62 35.96 26.72 31.80
CA TYR A 62 34.99 26.95 30.73
C TYR A 62 34.18 25.69 30.37
N ASP A 63 34.79 24.50 30.43
CA ASP A 63 34.15 23.21 30.18
C ASP A 63 33.09 22.84 31.24
N MET A 64 33.17 23.45 32.43
CA MET A 64 32.17 23.27 33.49
C MET A 64 31.00 24.24 33.37
N LEU A 65 31.12 25.33 32.60
CA LEU A 65 30.06 26.33 32.45
C LEU A 65 28.71 25.73 32.06
N PRO A 66 28.60 24.77 31.11
CA PRO A 66 27.31 24.17 30.75
C PRO A 66 26.54 23.48 31.89
N LYS A 67 27.18 23.19 33.04
CA LYS A 67 26.53 22.60 34.22
C LYS A 67 25.70 23.61 35.03
N TYR A 68 25.93 24.90 34.81
CA TYR A 68 25.25 25.99 35.49
C TYR A 68 24.11 26.52 34.61
N ASN A 69 23.13 27.19 35.18
CA ASN A 69 22.14 28.00 34.44
C ASN A 69 22.48 29.50 34.56
N LEU A 70 21.94 30.37 33.68
CA LEU A 70 22.29 31.80 33.70
C LEU A 70 21.94 32.50 35.03
N LYS A 71 20.93 32.01 35.76
CA LYS A 71 20.56 32.57 37.07
C LYS A 71 21.64 32.26 38.11
N GLN A 72 22.14 31.02 38.13
CA GLN A 72 23.25 30.61 38.99
C GLN A 72 24.52 31.38 38.66
N LEU A 73 24.84 31.55 37.37
CA LEU A 73 26.00 32.36 36.96
C LEU A 73 25.84 33.83 37.36
N LYS A 74 24.63 34.40 37.24
CA LYS A 74 24.33 35.74 37.74
C LYS A 74 24.54 35.85 39.24
N GLU A 75 24.06 34.88 40.02
CA GLU A 75 24.25 34.82 41.47
C GLU A 75 25.73 34.75 41.84
N ILE A 76 26.52 33.90 41.16
CA ILE A 76 27.98 33.83 41.32
C ILE A 76 28.62 35.20 41.11
N PHE A 77 28.31 35.89 40.01
CA PHE A 77 28.87 37.21 39.73
C PHE A 77 28.45 38.27 40.76
N VAL A 78 27.20 38.23 41.23
CA VAL A 78 26.71 39.16 42.26
C VAL A 78 27.39 38.91 43.60
N ASN A 79 27.51 37.66 44.03
CA ASN A 79 28.20 37.26 45.27
C ASN A 79 29.68 37.68 45.23
N ASN A 80 30.29 37.64 44.05
CA ASN A 80 31.67 38.07 43.81
C ASN A 80 31.80 39.56 43.45
N ARG A 81 30.82 40.39 43.83
CA ARG A 81 30.83 41.87 43.74
C ARG A 81 30.92 42.43 42.31
N LEU A 82 30.53 41.66 41.31
CA LEU A 82 30.52 42.07 39.90
C LEU A 82 29.16 42.61 39.42
N SER A 83 28.22 42.89 40.33
CA SER A 83 26.90 43.44 39.98
C SER A 83 26.99 44.74 39.15
N GLY A 84 27.94 45.62 39.49
CA GLY A 84 28.18 46.87 38.76
C GLY A 84 28.64 46.64 37.31
N MET A 85 29.43 45.60 37.06
CA MET A 85 29.82 45.18 35.72
C MET A 85 28.61 44.71 34.93
N LEU A 86 27.82 43.80 35.52
CA LEU A 86 26.63 43.24 34.86
C LEU A 86 25.68 44.34 34.43
N GLN A 87 25.36 45.28 35.31
CA GLN A 87 24.38 46.33 35.04
C GLN A 87 24.91 47.39 34.06
N THR A 88 26.13 47.88 34.29
CA THR A 88 26.67 49.03 33.55
C THR A 88 27.18 48.63 32.18
N VAL A 89 27.93 47.53 32.12
CA VAL A 89 28.70 47.11 30.94
C VAL A 89 27.81 46.26 30.03
N PHE A 90 27.17 45.24 30.58
CA PHE A 90 26.48 44.20 29.79
C PHE A 90 24.96 44.24 29.91
N GLU A 91 24.38 45.26 30.55
CA GLU A 91 22.91 45.45 30.64
C GLU A 91 22.17 44.24 31.23
N ASN A 92 22.84 43.53 32.14
CA ASN A 92 22.44 42.27 32.77
C ASN A 92 22.40 41.03 31.85
N ASP A 93 23.00 41.11 30.66
CA ASP A 93 23.17 39.98 29.75
C ASP A 93 24.39 39.14 30.11
N ILE A 94 24.12 37.99 30.73
CA ILE A 94 25.14 37.03 31.16
C ILE A 94 25.82 36.34 29.96
N VAL A 95 25.11 36.14 28.84
CA VAL A 95 25.69 35.49 27.66
C VAL A 95 26.77 36.40 27.08
N ASN A 96 26.51 37.70 26.98
CA ASN A 96 27.50 38.68 26.52
C ASN A 96 28.73 38.78 27.46
N VAL A 97 28.54 38.61 28.78
CA VAL A 97 29.66 38.48 29.73
C VAL A 97 30.52 37.26 29.39
N LEU A 98 29.91 36.11 29.11
CA LEU A 98 30.62 34.88 28.77
C LEU A 98 31.32 34.96 27.40
N ILE A 99 30.68 35.57 26.39
CA ILE A 99 31.28 35.81 25.07
C ILE A 99 32.53 36.68 25.20
N ASN A 100 32.43 37.76 25.99
CA ASN A 100 33.58 38.62 26.26
C ASN A 100 34.70 37.88 27.01
N ALA A 101 34.35 36.99 27.94
CA ALA A 101 35.30 36.21 28.72
C ALA A 101 36.01 35.12 27.89
N TYR A 102 35.29 34.41 27.03
CA TYR A 102 35.76 33.21 26.33
C TYR A 102 35.54 33.28 24.81
N PRO A 103 35.99 34.34 24.11
CA PRO A 103 35.66 34.55 22.69
C PRO A 103 36.07 33.35 21.83
N LYS A 104 37.28 32.81 22.05
CA LYS A 104 37.79 31.65 21.31
C LYS A 104 36.95 30.38 21.50
N GLN A 105 36.37 30.17 22.68
CA GLN A 105 35.54 29.00 22.96
C GLN A 105 34.17 29.13 22.29
N PHE A 106 33.64 30.34 22.20
CA PHE A 106 32.45 30.62 21.38
C PHE A 106 32.76 30.46 19.88
N ASP A 107 33.90 30.97 19.40
CA ASP A 107 34.36 30.81 18.01
C ASP A 107 34.57 29.33 17.63
N LYS A 108 35.17 28.55 18.53
CA LYS A 108 35.37 27.09 18.36
C LYS A 108 34.10 26.27 18.60
N ARG A 109 33.02 26.93 19.03
CA ARG A 109 31.72 26.32 19.33
C ARG A 109 31.83 25.24 20.42
N GLU A 110 32.61 25.51 21.47
CA GLU A 110 32.75 24.66 22.67
C GLU A 110 31.67 24.96 23.72
N LEU A 111 30.97 26.10 23.61
CA LEU A 111 29.94 26.56 24.55
C LEU A 111 28.56 26.76 23.89
N ARG A 112 28.17 25.83 23.00
CA ARG A 112 26.95 25.92 22.17
C ARG A 112 25.67 25.95 22.99
N GLU A 113 25.66 25.31 24.16
CA GLU A 113 24.52 25.25 25.07
C GLU A 113 24.02 26.64 25.42
N TRP A 114 24.94 27.61 25.53
CA TRP A 114 24.64 28.99 25.86
C TRP A 114 24.27 29.84 24.66
N MET A 115 24.95 29.60 23.52
CA MET A 115 24.63 30.25 22.24
C MET A 115 23.18 29.98 21.81
N TRP A 116 22.70 28.75 22.01
CA TRP A 116 21.41 28.28 21.55
C TRP A 116 20.39 28.07 22.68
N SER A 117 20.65 28.58 23.89
CA SER A 117 19.75 28.38 25.03
C SER A 117 18.45 29.17 24.92
N LYS A 118 17.55 28.98 25.89
CA LYS A 118 16.38 29.85 26.14
C LYS A 118 16.71 31.35 26.28
N HIS A 119 17.97 31.68 26.55
CA HIS A 119 18.52 33.03 26.64
C HIS A 119 19.57 33.30 25.54
N GLY A 120 19.62 32.44 24.52
CA GLY A 120 20.52 32.54 23.40
C GLY A 120 20.23 33.75 22.52
N ILE A 121 21.17 34.05 21.63
CA ILE A 121 21.15 35.23 20.77
C ILE A 121 20.35 34.91 19.52
N TRP A 122 19.02 34.98 19.61
CA TRP A 122 18.10 34.73 18.49
C TRP A 122 17.93 35.92 17.53
N ASP A 123 18.47 37.08 17.91
CA ASP A 123 18.49 38.29 17.07
C ASP A 123 19.54 38.19 15.95
N ASN A 124 20.51 37.26 16.06
CA ASN A 124 21.50 37.02 15.02
C ASN A 124 21.05 35.90 14.08
N ASP A 125 20.85 36.26 12.82
CA ASP A 125 20.38 35.39 11.73
C ASP A 125 21.30 34.18 11.49
N ASP A 126 22.62 34.40 11.53
CA ASP A 126 23.60 33.33 11.29
C ASP A 126 23.53 32.27 12.38
N TYR A 127 23.28 32.67 13.63
CA TYR A 127 23.14 31.75 14.76
C TYR A 127 21.82 30.98 14.71
N VAL A 128 20.74 31.60 14.26
CA VAL A 128 19.46 30.92 14.02
C VAL A 128 19.65 29.83 12.95
N ILE A 129 20.29 30.17 11.83
CA ILE A 129 20.56 29.23 10.73
C ILE A 129 21.44 28.08 11.22
N GLU A 130 22.55 28.39 11.90
CA GLU A 130 23.49 27.38 12.40
C GLU A 130 22.82 26.42 13.40
N ALA A 131 22.05 26.95 14.36
CA ALA A 131 21.39 26.14 15.38
C ALA A 131 20.40 25.14 14.76
N VAL A 132 19.58 25.61 13.80
CA VAL A 132 18.59 24.77 13.13
C VAL A 132 19.27 23.75 12.23
N GLN A 133 20.29 24.13 11.46
CA GLN A 133 21.05 23.20 10.62
C GLN A 133 21.75 22.12 11.45
N TYR A 134 22.37 22.49 12.57
CA TYR A 134 22.98 21.55 13.50
C TYR A 134 21.96 20.58 14.09
N MET A 135 20.80 21.07 14.50
CA MET A 135 19.70 20.21 14.98
C MET A 135 19.26 19.21 13.89
N VAL A 136 19.02 19.69 12.66
CA VAL A 136 18.57 18.86 11.52
C VAL A 136 19.60 17.76 11.23
N LEU A 137 20.89 18.10 11.22
CA LEU A 137 21.98 17.16 10.97
C LEU A 137 22.05 16.07 12.06
N ASN A 138 21.95 16.44 13.33
CA ASN A 138 22.01 15.51 14.46
C ASN A 138 20.77 14.65 14.62
N GLU A 139 19.61 15.09 14.11
CA GLU A 139 18.43 14.24 13.94
C GLU A 139 18.58 13.23 12.79
N GLY A 140 19.71 13.24 12.07
CA GLY A 140 20.00 12.31 10.98
C GLY A 140 19.29 12.65 9.67
N ILE A 141 18.77 13.88 9.54
CA ILE A 141 17.99 14.31 8.38
C ILE A 141 18.95 14.81 7.30
N ARG A 142 19.32 13.92 6.38
CA ARG A 142 20.25 14.25 5.28
C ARG A 142 19.58 14.94 4.09
N ARG A 143 18.26 14.77 3.95
CA ARG A 143 17.46 15.32 2.84
C ARG A 143 16.52 16.38 3.40
N VAL A 144 16.68 17.61 2.91
CA VAL A 144 15.92 18.79 3.35
C VAL A 144 14.41 18.55 3.16
N GLU A 145 14.01 17.83 2.12
CA GLU A 145 12.61 17.53 1.79
C GLU A 145 11.89 16.67 2.85
N LEU A 146 12.65 15.99 3.72
CA LEU A 146 12.08 15.18 4.80
C LEU A 146 11.73 16.01 6.04
N ILE A 147 12.23 17.24 6.15
CA ILE A 147 12.01 18.13 7.29
C ILE A 147 10.53 18.19 7.71
N PRO A 148 9.56 18.45 6.81
CA PRO A 148 8.18 18.68 7.22
C PRO A 148 7.47 17.46 7.86
N LYS A 149 8.01 16.25 7.67
CA LYS A 149 7.44 14.99 8.20
C LYS A 149 7.65 14.82 9.71
N TYR A 150 8.59 15.55 10.29
CA TYR A 150 9.00 15.37 11.67
C TYR A 150 8.17 16.21 12.66
N ASP A 151 8.15 15.74 13.91
CA ASP A 151 7.63 16.51 15.04
C ASP A 151 8.69 17.51 15.50
N TRP A 152 8.58 18.74 15.00
CA TRP A 152 9.53 19.80 15.31
C TRP A 152 9.35 20.41 16.70
N LYS A 153 8.14 20.43 17.26
CA LYS A 153 7.95 20.91 18.63
C LYS A 153 8.79 20.08 19.61
N LYS A 154 8.71 18.75 19.51
CA LYS A 154 9.49 17.84 20.37
C LYS A 154 11.00 17.99 20.15
N ARG A 155 11.45 18.19 18.91
CA ARG A 155 12.86 18.34 18.55
C ARG A 155 13.43 19.66 19.04
N LEU A 156 12.77 20.77 18.75
CA LEU A 156 13.19 22.08 19.22
C LEU A 156 13.33 22.13 20.76
N LEU A 157 12.43 21.44 21.49
CA LEU A 157 12.54 21.29 22.95
C LEU A 157 13.75 20.43 23.36
N LYS A 158 14.00 19.30 22.68
CA LYS A 158 15.16 18.42 22.93
C LYS A 158 16.49 19.16 22.83
N TYR A 159 16.62 20.08 21.87
CA TYR A 159 17.85 20.86 21.66
C TYR A 159 17.84 22.21 22.40
N GLY A 160 16.81 22.52 23.20
CA GLY A 160 16.74 23.77 23.96
C GLY A 160 16.47 25.03 23.14
N ILE A 161 16.20 24.90 21.84
CA ILE A 161 16.04 26.01 20.89
C ILE A 161 14.57 26.39 20.63
N TYR A 162 13.61 25.86 21.39
CA TYR A 162 12.18 26.09 21.19
C TYR A 162 11.75 27.56 21.19
N ASN A 163 12.41 28.40 22.00
CA ASN A 163 12.09 29.82 22.12
C ASN A 163 12.39 30.62 20.85
N ILE A 164 13.22 30.10 19.95
CA ILE A 164 13.49 30.74 18.65
C ILE A 164 12.20 31.05 17.88
N LEU A 165 11.15 30.25 18.10
CA LEU A 165 9.86 30.41 17.46
C LEU A 165 9.15 31.72 17.82
N SER A 166 9.50 32.39 18.92
CA SER A 166 8.90 33.69 19.26
C SER A 166 9.19 34.76 18.21
N ARG A 167 10.35 34.66 17.53
CA ARG A 167 10.72 35.53 16.40
C ARG A 167 9.90 35.26 15.13
N PHE A 168 9.30 34.08 15.05
CA PHE A 168 8.62 33.59 13.86
C PHE A 168 7.10 33.40 14.09
N ASP A 169 6.50 34.20 14.98
CA ASP A 169 5.07 34.11 15.34
C ASP A 169 4.63 32.72 15.76
N TRP A 170 5.52 31.98 16.43
CA TRP A 170 5.32 30.59 16.82
C TRP A 170 5.09 29.62 15.64
N SER A 171 5.49 30.01 14.43
CA SER A 171 5.35 29.22 13.20
C SER A 171 6.61 28.42 12.90
N ILE A 172 6.49 27.10 12.96
CA ILE A 172 7.55 26.15 12.56
C ILE A 172 7.86 26.32 11.06
N TYR A 173 6.85 26.55 10.23
CA TYR A 173 7.05 26.79 8.80
C TYR A 173 7.92 28.04 8.60
N ASN A 174 7.59 29.17 9.23
CA ASN A 174 8.33 30.43 9.05
C ASN A 174 9.80 30.27 9.47
N LEU A 175 10.07 29.52 10.55
CA LEU A 175 11.43 29.19 10.96
C LEU A 175 12.19 28.42 9.86
N PHE A 176 11.58 27.37 9.30
CA PHE A 176 12.25 26.56 8.28
C PHE A 176 12.31 27.23 6.91
N ASP A 177 11.35 28.08 6.56
CA ASP A 177 11.39 28.92 5.36
C ASP A 177 12.49 29.98 5.48
N PHE A 178 12.70 30.55 6.67
CA PHE A 178 13.84 31.42 6.93
C PHE A 178 15.19 30.70 6.75
N VAL A 179 15.35 29.49 7.30
CA VAL A 179 16.61 28.72 7.21
C VAL A 179 16.82 28.09 5.82
N TYR A 180 15.75 27.73 5.12
CA TYR A 180 15.78 27.10 3.81
C TYR A 180 14.77 27.80 2.86
N PRO A 181 15.11 28.99 2.34
CA PRO A 181 14.18 29.85 1.60
C PRO A 181 13.53 29.13 0.41
N GLY A 182 12.20 29.15 0.36
CA GLY A 182 11.43 28.63 -0.77
C GLY A 182 11.51 27.12 -0.98
N ARG A 183 12.07 26.37 -0.02
CA ARG A 183 12.17 24.90 -0.10
C ARG A 183 10.91 24.17 0.35
N PHE A 184 10.06 24.86 1.10
CA PHE A 184 8.87 24.27 1.70
C PHE A 184 7.66 25.10 1.40
N HIS A 185 6.50 24.45 1.48
CA HIS A 185 5.22 25.11 1.47
C HIS A 185 4.57 24.97 2.87
N PRO A 186 3.79 25.95 3.39
CA PRO A 186 3.16 25.86 4.71
C PRO A 186 2.33 24.58 4.94
N SER A 187 1.76 24.04 3.86
CA SER A 187 0.97 22.80 3.90
C SER A 187 1.79 21.53 4.10
N ASP A 188 3.12 21.58 3.97
CA ASP A 188 3.99 20.42 4.13
C ASP A 188 4.15 19.97 5.59
N PHE A 189 4.01 20.89 6.55
CA PHE A 189 4.29 20.62 7.95
C PHE A 189 3.12 19.95 8.69
N ARG A 190 3.45 18.92 9.49
CA ARG A 190 2.46 18.09 10.23
C ARG A 190 1.61 18.89 11.23
N TYR A 191 2.19 19.91 11.84
CA TYR A 191 1.45 20.92 12.59
C TYR A 191 0.78 21.84 11.57
N ARG A 192 -0.26 21.30 10.94
CA ARG A 192 -0.96 21.88 9.79
C ARG A 192 -1.18 23.36 10.08
N ALA A 193 -0.70 24.20 9.17
CA ALA A 193 -1.16 25.58 9.07
C ALA A 193 -2.66 25.59 9.34
N LYS A 194 -3.15 26.51 10.19
CA LYS A 194 -4.59 26.70 10.36
C LYS A 194 -5.15 26.80 8.94
N TRP A 195 -5.97 25.83 8.53
CA TRP A 195 -6.54 25.80 7.18
C TRP A 195 -7.23 27.12 6.83
N LYS A 196 -7.69 27.82 7.85
CA LYS A 196 -8.16 29.19 7.80
C LYS A 196 -7.01 30.13 8.19
N THR A 197 -6.44 30.76 7.17
CA THR A 197 -5.59 31.94 7.30
C THR A 197 -6.47 33.21 7.28
N PRO A 198 -5.98 34.38 7.75
CA PRO A 198 -6.71 35.64 7.60
C PRO A 198 -7.08 35.95 6.14
N SER A 199 -6.22 35.54 5.20
CA SER A 199 -6.50 35.59 3.76
C SER A 199 -7.18 34.30 3.28
N ILE A 200 -8.40 34.41 2.77
CA ILE A 200 -9.15 33.29 2.17
C ILE A 200 -8.42 32.74 0.93
N HIS A 201 -7.82 33.63 0.12
CA HIS A 201 -7.08 33.23 -1.08
C HIS A 201 -5.89 32.32 -0.75
N GLN A 202 -5.11 32.68 0.28
CA GLN A 202 -3.97 31.88 0.74
C GLN A 202 -4.41 30.51 1.28
N SER A 203 -5.57 30.43 1.93
CA SER A 203 -6.14 29.14 2.38
C SER A 203 -6.40 28.22 1.18
N TYR A 204 -6.96 28.76 0.10
CA TYR A 204 -7.23 27.99 -1.10
C TYR A 204 -5.95 27.56 -1.84
N GLU A 205 -4.97 28.45 -2.00
CA GLU A 205 -3.68 28.10 -2.60
C GLU A 205 -2.95 27.00 -1.80
N ASN A 206 -3.02 27.08 -0.46
CA ASN A 206 -2.47 26.04 0.40
C ASN A 206 -3.15 24.68 0.19
N ALA A 207 -4.47 24.67 0.00
CA ALA A 207 -5.20 23.45 -0.32
C ALA A 207 -4.83 22.91 -1.71
N TYR A 208 -4.66 23.79 -2.71
CA TYR A 208 -4.25 23.38 -4.04
C TYR A 208 -2.89 22.70 -4.04
N HIS A 209 -1.88 23.32 -3.45
CA HIS A 209 -0.53 22.75 -3.36
C HIS A 209 -0.53 21.37 -2.68
N LEU A 210 -1.31 21.21 -1.60
CA LEU A 210 -1.41 19.91 -0.95
C LEU A 210 -2.12 18.87 -1.83
N MET A 211 -3.20 19.26 -2.52
CA MET A 211 -3.90 18.37 -3.45
C MET A 211 -2.96 17.92 -4.57
N GLU A 212 -2.29 18.86 -5.23
CA GLU A 212 -1.34 18.59 -6.32
C GLU A 212 -0.23 17.64 -5.87
N LYS A 213 0.39 17.90 -4.72
CA LYS A 213 1.42 17.04 -4.13
C LYS A 213 0.90 15.63 -3.88
N ILE A 214 -0.23 15.49 -3.18
CA ILE A 214 -0.78 14.18 -2.82
C ILE A 214 -1.26 13.40 -4.04
N PHE A 215 -1.88 14.07 -5.02
CA PHE A 215 -2.32 13.43 -6.25
C PHE A 215 -1.14 12.95 -7.09
N THR A 216 -0.06 13.74 -7.15
CA THR A 216 1.19 13.35 -7.82
C THR A 216 1.89 12.19 -7.13
N GLU A 217 2.03 12.23 -5.79
CA GLU A 217 2.62 11.14 -5.00
C GLU A 217 1.84 9.82 -5.15
N ASN A 218 0.51 9.89 -5.31
CA ASN A 218 -0.35 8.73 -5.54
C ASN A 218 -0.56 8.38 -7.03
N GLN A 219 0.12 9.09 -7.95
CA GLN A 219 0.04 8.90 -9.40
C GLN A 219 -1.40 8.89 -9.94
N LEU A 220 -2.25 9.77 -9.39
CA LEU A 220 -3.64 9.86 -9.83
C LEU A 220 -3.74 10.58 -11.17
N THR A 221 -4.48 9.97 -12.09
CA THR A 221 -4.87 10.62 -13.35
C THR A 221 -6.02 11.60 -13.13
N ASP A 222 -6.23 12.54 -14.07
CA ASP A 222 -7.38 13.45 -14.03
C ASP A 222 -8.72 12.71 -13.87
N ASP A 223 -8.89 11.57 -14.55
CA ASP A 223 -10.10 10.74 -14.42
C ASP A 223 -10.28 10.22 -12.99
N ASP A 224 -9.19 9.83 -12.31
CA ASP A 224 -9.24 9.38 -10.92
C ASP A 224 -9.57 10.53 -9.97
N ILE A 225 -8.94 11.69 -10.16
CA ILE A 225 -9.15 12.90 -9.34
C ILE A 225 -10.60 13.37 -9.45
N VAL A 226 -11.13 13.44 -10.67
CA VAL A 226 -12.51 13.86 -10.93
C VAL A 226 -13.52 12.89 -10.26
N LEU A 227 -13.19 11.60 -10.19
CA LEU A 227 -14.00 10.57 -9.54
C LEU A 227 -13.84 10.50 -8.01
N LEU A 228 -12.92 11.26 -7.41
CA LEU A 228 -12.78 11.31 -5.95
C LEU A 228 -14.07 11.82 -5.29
N ASN A 229 -14.49 11.08 -4.27
CA ASN A 229 -15.54 11.44 -3.34
C ASN A 229 -14.95 11.70 -1.95
N SER A 230 -15.77 12.09 -0.98
CA SER A 230 -15.28 12.41 0.37
C SER A 230 -14.56 11.24 1.06
N THR A 231 -14.89 9.98 0.74
CA THR A 231 -14.17 8.82 1.27
C THR A 231 -12.80 8.64 0.59
N GLY A 232 -12.67 8.95 -0.70
CA GLY A 232 -11.40 9.03 -1.42
C GLY A 232 -10.47 10.09 -0.83
N PHE A 233 -10.97 11.32 -0.63
CA PHE A 233 -10.22 12.38 0.06
C PHE A 233 -9.79 11.96 1.48
N ARG A 234 -10.63 11.22 2.22
CA ARG A 234 -10.26 10.65 3.52
C ARG A 234 -9.13 9.65 3.44
N LYS A 235 -9.17 8.72 2.48
CA LYS A 235 -8.09 7.74 2.26
C LYS A 235 -6.76 8.42 1.93
N LEU A 236 -6.81 9.57 1.27
CA LEU A 236 -5.65 10.40 0.94
C LEU A 236 -5.22 11.35 2.10
N GLY A 237 -5.86 11.29 3.26
CA GLY A 237 -5.51 12.16 4.42
C GLY A 237 -5.96 13.62 4.31
N LEU A 238 -6.73 13.95 3.27
CA LEU A 238 -7.18 15.31 2.91
C LEU A 238 -8.53 15.69 3.55
N ILE A 239 -9.09 14.86 4.44
CA ILE A 239 -10.43 15.08 4.99
C ILE A 239 -10.55 16.39 5.80
N SER A 240 -9.54 16.76 6.58
CA SER A 240 -9.59 17.99 7.37
C SER A 240 -9.58 19.23 6.47
N MET A 241 -8.75 19.22 5.42
CA MET A 241 -8.68 20.28 4.41
C MET A 241 -10.05 20.44 3.75
N LEU A 242 -10.66 19.31 3.36
CA LEU A 242 -11.98 19.29 2.74
C LEU A 242 -13.05 19.93 3.63
N HIS A 243 -13.06 19.59 4.93
CA HIS A 243 -14.03 20.19 5.87
C HIS A 243 -13.74 21.66 6.18
N SER A 244 -12.48 22.04 6.33
CA SER A 244 -12.13 23.40 6.77
C SER A 244 -12.24 24.45 5.66
N ILE A 245 -11.94 24.08 4.41
CA ILE A 245 -11.84 25.01 3.27
C ILE A 245 -13.03 24.87 2.32
N PHE A 246 -13.51 23.65 2.10
CA PHE A 246 -14.51 23.35 1.07
C PHE A 246 -15.85 22.87 1.65
N ASP A 247 -16.12 23.14 2.93
CA ASP A 247 -17.36 22.75 3.64
C ASP A 247 -17.67 21.24 3.56
N GLY A 248 -16.64 20.39 3.46
CA GLY A 248 -16.80 18.94 3.30
C GLY A 248 -17.23 18.50 1.89
N LYS A 249 -17.35 19.42 0.93
CA LYS A 249 -17.85 19.15 -0.42
C LYS A 249 -16.70 18.85 -1.39
N SER A 250 -16.56 17.57 -1.76
CA SER A 250 -15.55 17.12 -2.74
C SER A 250 -15.66 17.83 -4.09
N GLU A 251 -16.87 18.21 -4.51
CA GLU A 251 -17.08 18.94 -5.77
C GLU A 251 -16.43 20.32 -5.77
N LYS A 252 -16.50 21.06 -4.66
CA LYS A 252 -15.84 22.37 -4.53
C LYS A 252 -14.32 22.24 -4.58
N ALA A 253 -13.76 21.22 -3.91
CA ALA A 253 -12.33 20.95 -3.95
C ALA A 253 -11.85 20.61 -5.36
N LYS A 254 -12.61 19.78 -6.09
CA LYS A 254 -12.33 19.44 -7.49
C LYS A 254 -12.48 20.63 -8.43
N GLU A 255 -13.52 21.44 -8.27
CA GLU A 255 -13.71 22.67 -9.04
C GLU A 255 -12.50 23.60 -8.89
N TYR A 256 -12.06 23.81 -7.64
CA TYR A 256 -10.91 24.65 -7.37
C TYR A 256 -9.60 24.06 -7.90
N TYR A 257 -9.44 22.74 -7.82
CA TYR A 257 -8.25 22.06 -8.37
C TYR A 257 -8.13 22.24 -9.89
N PHE A 258 -9.21 22.05 -10.65
CA PHE A 258 -9.15 22.12 -12.11
C PHE A 258 -9.26 23.54 -12.67
N TYR A 259 -9.95 24.44 -11.97
CA TYR A 259 -10.34 25.75 -12.53
C TYR A 259 -9.96 26.93 -11.64
N LYS A 260 -9.42 26.71 -10.44
CA LYS A 260 -9.12 27.76 -9.46
C LYS A 260 -10.31 28.66 -9.12
N THR A 261 -11.54 28.15 -9.28
CA THR A 261 -12.79 28.85 -8.93
C THR A 261 -13.55 28.15 -7.81
N ILE A 262 -14.41 28.90 -7.13
CA ILE A 262 -15.33 28.37 -6.12
C ILE A 262 -16.75 28.73 -6.51
N SER A 263 -17.57 27.71 -6.69
CA SER A 263 -19.00 27.84 -6.96
C SER A 263 -19.39 28.50 -8.30
N ASN A 264 -18.49 28.54 -9.27
CA ASN A 264 -18.78 29.03 -10.61
C ASN A 264 -19.69 28.04 -11.37
N VAL A 265 -20.80 28.54 -11.91
CA VAL A 265 -21.85 27.72 -12.55
C VAL A 265 -21.34 27.03 -13.82
N GLU A 266 -20.54 27.71 -14.63
CA GLU A 266 -20.01 27.18 -15.87
C GLU A 266 -18.97 26.08 -15.61
N ASN A 267 -18.02 26.33 -14.70
CA ASN A 267 -16.99 25.36 -14.34
C ASN A 267 -17.57 24.13 -13.65
N LYS A 268 -18.65 24.28 -12.86
CA LYS A 268 -19.40 23.15 -12.32
C LYS A 268 -20.01 22.28 -13.41
N LYS A 269 -20.62 22.88 -14.45
CA LYS A 269 -21.15 22.13 -15.60
C LYS A 269 -20.03 21.40 -16.34
N LYS A 270 -18.90 22.06 -16.61
CA LYS A 270 -17.72 21.43 -17.21
C LYS A 270 -17.21 20.26 -16.37
N LEU A 271 -17.10 20.44 -15.06
CA LEU A 271 -16.70 19.38 -14.12
C LEU A 271 -17.69 18.20 -14.11
N GLN A 272 -18.99 18.45 -14.12
CA GLN A 272 -20.01 17.40 -14.20
C GLN A 272 -19.89 16.57 -15.50
N LEU A 273 -19.62 17.23 -16.63
CA LEU A 273 -19.35 16.54 -17.89
C LEU A 273 -18.09 15.67 -17.81
N LEU A 274 -17.01 16.18 -17.22
CA LEU A 274 -15.79 15.39 -16.98
C LEU A 274 -16.07 14.19 -16.07
N ILE A 275 -16.84 14.36 -14.99
CA ILE A 275 -17.25 13.27 -14.10
C ILE A 275 -18.01 12.20 -14.88
N GLN A 276 -18.95 12.61 -15.73
CA GLN A 276 -19.75 11.66 -16.50
C GLN A 276 -18.90 10.91 -17.54
N LYS A 277 -17.97 11.60 -18.21
CA LYS A 277 -17.01 11.00 -19.14
C LYS A 277 -16.10 9.98 -18.43
N ALA A 278 -15.51 10.35 -17.30
CA ALA A 278 -14.65 9.48 -16.50
C ALA A 278 -15.40 8.24 -15.97
N LYS A 279 -16.64 8.42 -15.47
CA LYS A 279 -17.50 7.30 -15.05
C LYS A 279 -17.76 6.33 -16.21
N THR A 280 -18.05 6.85 -17.39
CA THR A 280 -18.35 6.05 -18.58
C THR A 280 -17.12 5.28 -19.05
N LYS A 281 -15.95 5.92 -19.06
CA LYS A 281 -14.67 5.27 -19.38
C LYS A 281 -14.36 4.12 -18.42
N LYS A 282 -14.47 4.33 -17.12
CA LYS A 282 -14.23 3.30 -16.09
C LYS A 282 -15.24 2.14 -16.18
N GLU A 283 -16.50 2.45 -16.48
CA GLU A 283 -17.54 1.43 -16.75
C GLU A 283 -17.19 0.61 -18.00
N ASN A 284 -16.77 1.27 -19.09
CA ASN A 284 -16.34 0.61 -20.33
C ASN A 284 -15.12 -0.30 -20.12
N GLU A 285 -14.11 0.13 -19.35
CA GLU A 285 -12.95 -0.69 -19.00
C GLU A 285 -13.35 -1.91 -18.17
N ALA A 286 -14.26 -1.74 -17.20
CA ALA A 286 -14.79 -2.83 -16.40
C ALA A 286 -15.59 -3.84 -17.25
N ILE A 287 -16.40 -3.35 -18.20
CA ILE A 287 -17.10 -4.20 -19.18
C ILE A 287 -16.10 -4.98 -20.01
N LYS A 288 -15.11 -4.30 -20.61
CA LYS A 288 -14.07 -4.95 -21.44
C LYS A 288 -13.33 -6.04 -20.68
N LYS A 289 -12.91 -5.78 -19.43
CA LYS A 289 -12.22 -6.75 -18.58
C LYS A 289 -13.08 -7.97 -18.24
N ARG A 290 -14.37 -7.76 -17.98
CA ARG A 290 -15.32 -8.85 -17.70
C ARG A 290 -15.61 -9.67 -18.96
N LEU A 291 -15.75 -9.04 -20.11
CA LEU A 291 -15.96 -9.71 -21.39
C LEU A 291 -14.73 -10.55 -21.77
N SER A 292 -13.52 -10.02 -21.65
CA SER A 292 -12.28 -10.75 -21.95
C SER A 292 -12.08 -11.98 -21.08
N ALA A 293 -12.58 -11.97 -19.83
CA ALA A 293 -12.48 -13.10 -18.92
C ALA A 293 -13.43 -14.27 -19.27
N VAL A 294 -14.49 -14.01 -20.04
CA VAL A 294 -15.52 -15.01 -20.38
C VAL A 294 -15.49 -15.37 -21.87
N SER A 295 -14.80 -14.58 -22.70
CA SER A 295 -14.69 -14.81 -24.14
C SER A 295 -13.75 -15.97 -24.48
N THR A 296 -14.11 -16.75 -25.51
CA THR A 296 -13.22 -17.71 -26.18
C THR A 296 -12.90 -17.15 -27.56
N GLY A 297 -11.76 -16.47 -27.68
CA GLY A 297 -11.44 -15.67 -28.87
C GLY A 297 -12.40 -14.48 -29.03
N LYS A 298 -13.01 -14.33 -30.20
CA LYS A 298 -14.01 -13.26 -30.47
C LYS A 298 -15.42 -13.59 -29.98
N TYR A 299 -15.67 -14.84 -29.59
CA TYR A 299 -17.02 -15.33 -29.32
C TYR A 299 -17.30 -15.45 -27.82
N LEU A 300 -18.51 -15.07 -27.43
CA LEU A 300 -19.06 -15.29 -26.10
C LEU A 300 -20.16 -16.34 -26.19
N TYR A 301 -19.86 -17.52 -25.66
CA TYR A 301 -20.81 -18.62 -25.57
C TYR A 301 -21.44 -18.65 -24.18
N ASN A 302 -22.74 -18.88 -24.12
CA ASN A 302 -23.48 -19.13 -22.87
C ASN A 302 -23.19 -18.09 -21.76
N LEU A 303 -23.26 -16.79 -22.05
CA LEU A 303 -23.04 -15.73 -21.03
C LEU A 303 -23.88 -15.95 -19.75
N HIS A 304 -25.06 -16.56 -19.89
CA HIS A 304 -25.92 -16.98 -18.78
C HIS A 304 -25.27 -17.96 -17.78
N SER A 305 -24.29 -18.77 -18.19
CA SER A 305 -23.57 -19.67 -17.27
C SER A 305 -22.64 -18.89 -16.33
N ASN A 306 -22.27 -17.65 -16.66
CA ASN A 306 -21.54 -16.74 -15.79
C ASN A 306 -22.50 -15.68 -15.22
N SER A 307 -23.29 -16.09 -14.22
CA SER A 307 -24.38 -15.29 -13.63
C SER A 307 -23.96 -13.89 -13.19
N GLY A 308 -22.77 -13.75 -12.58
CA GLY A 308 -22.23 -12.47 -12.12
C GLY A 308 -21.88 -11.52 -13.27
N THR A 309 -21.29 -12.03 -14.35
CA THR A 309 -20.94 -11.21 -15.53
C THR A 309 -22.19 -10.84 -16.32
N TYR A 310 -23.09 -11.80 -16.54
CA TYR A 310 -24.38 -11.56 -17.19
C TYR A 310 -25.21 -10.50 -16.47
N SER A 311 -25.36 -10.61 -15.15
CA SER A 311 -26.15 -9.66 -14.36
C SER A 311 -25.56 -8.25 -14.35
N TYR A 312 -24.23 -8.14 -14.36
CA TYR A 312 -23.55 -6.86 -14.49
C TYR A 312 -23.78 -6.23 -15.87
N LEU A 313 -23.55 -6.98 -16.95
CA LEU A 313 -23.75 -6.52 -18.32
C LEU A 313 -25.21 -6.15 -18.59
N LYS A 314 -26.17 -6.91 -18.05
CA LYS A 314 -27.59 -6.61 -18.13
C LYS A 314 -27.92 -5.23 -17.55
N ARG A 315 -27.42 -4.93 -16.34
CA ARG A 315 -27.60 -3.60 -15.72
C ARG A 315 -26.96 -2.47 -16.53
N CYS A 316 -25.76 -2.70 -17.09
CA CYS A 316 -25.10 -1.73 -17.96
C CYS A 316 -25.89 -1.49 -19.27
N ALA A 317 -26.46 -2.55 -19.85
CA ALA A 317 -27.28 -2.49 -21.06
C ALA A 317 -28.61 -1.75 -20.80
N GLU A 318 -29.29 -2.08 -19.69
CA GLU A 318 -30.52 -1.39 -19.24
C GLU A 318 -30.28 0.11 -19.02
N LYS A 319 -29.18 0.47 -18.34
CA LYS A 319 -28.79 1.87 -18.11
C LYS A 319 -28.54 2.66 -19.41
N ARG A 320 -28.10 1.97 -20.48
CA ARG A 320 -27.84 2.55 -21.80
C ARG A 320 -29.02 2.39 -22.77
N ASN A 321 -30.10 1.75 -22.34
CA ASN A 321 -31.26 1.40 -23.16
C ASN A 321 -30.89 0.63 -24.46
N ILE A 322 -29.96 -0.32 -24.36
CA ILE A 322 -29.54 -1.18 -25.46
C ILE A 322 -29.67 -2.65 -25.07
N LYS A 323 -29.69 -3.57 -26.05
CA LYS A 323 -29.69 -5.02 -25.76
C LYS A 323 -28.28 -5.46 -25.35
N ILE A 324 -28.20 -6.56 -24.61
CA ILE A 324 -26.91 -7.14 -24.18
C ILE A 324 -26.06 -7.52 -25.40
N GLY A 325 -26.67 -8.03 -26.47
CA GLY A 325 -25.97 -8.32 -27.73
C GLY A 325 -25.28 -7.09 -28.30
N ASP A 326 -26.04 -6.01 -28.51
CA ASP A 326 -25.54 -4.73 -29.02
C ASP A 326 -24.44 -4.14 -28.12
N LEU A 327 -24.59 -4.24 -26.79
CA LEU A 327 -23.56 -3.83 -25.84
C LEU A 327 -22.27 -4.63 -26.04
N VAL A 328 -22.35 -5.95 -26.18
CA VAL A 328 -21.20 -6.84 -26.37
C VAL A 328 -20.50 -6.56 -27.70
N GLU A 329 -21.27 -6.28 -28.75
CA GLU A 329 -20.76 -5.93 -30.08
C GLU A 329 -20.00 -4.60 -30.11
N GLN A 330 -20.42 -3.60 -29.32
CA GLN A 330 -19.69 -2.33 -29.16
C GLN A 330 -18.25 -2.53 -28.67
N PHE A 331 -17.95 -3.63 -27.97
CA PHE A 331 -16.61 -3.98 -27.50
C PHE A 331 -15.89 -5.00 -28.40
N GLY A 332 -16.45 -5.30 -29.59
CA GLY A 332 -15.83 -6.14 -30.61
C GLY A 332 -16.06 -7.65 -30.45
N TYR A 333 -16.93 -8.06 -29.53
CA TYR A 333 -17.26 -9.48 -29.30
C TYR A 333 -18.57 -9.87 -29.98
N VAL A 334 -18.73 -11.15 -30.29
CA VAL A 334 -19.96 -11.69 -30.88
C VAL A 334 -20.67 -12.56 -29.83
N TYR A 335 -21.89 -12.15 -29.44
CA TYR A 335 -22.70 -12.89 -28.48
C TYR A 335 -23.50 -14.01 -29.18
N LYS A 336 -23.11 -15.26 -28.94
CA LYS A 336 -23.83 -16.43 -29.47
C LYS A 336 -24.78 -16.99 -28.41
N SER A 337 -26.02 -16.52 -28.43
CA SER A 337 -27.07 -17.08 -27.57
C SER A 337 -27.60 -18.39 -28.16
N SER A 338 -27.81 -19.39 -27.30
CA SER A 338 -28.26 -20.74 -27.67
C SER A 338 -29.65 -20.80 -28.32
N ARG A 339 -30.41 -19.69 -28.35
CA ARG A 339 -31.77 -19.65 -28.90
C ARG A 339 -31.86 -19.15 -30.35
N ALA A 340 -30.85 -18.48 -30.89
CA ALA A 340 -31.00 -17.72 -32.14
C ALA A 340 -30.58 -18.47 -33.42
N GLU A 341 -29.83 -19.58 -33.34
CA GLU A 341 -29.33 -20.28 -34.54
C GLU A 341 -29.34 -21.80 -34.37
N HIS A 342 -30.51 -22.39 -34.07
CA HIS A 342 -30.69 -23.80 -34.42
C HIS A 342 -30.89 -23.87 -35.94
N LYS A 343 -29.78 -23.99 -36.71
CA LYS A 343 -29.87 -24.71 -37.98
C LYS A 343 -30.59 -26.02 -37.65
N LYS A 344 -31.70 -26.32 -38.35
CA LYS A 344 -32.51 -27.51 -38.11
C LYS A 344 -31.64 -28.74 -38.44
N ILE A 345 -30.94 -29.27 -37.43
CA ILE A 345 -30.05 -30.41 -37.60
C ILE A 345 -30.94 -31.63 -37.84
N ASN A 346 -30.70 -32.35 -38.93
CA ASN A 346 -31.42 -33.58 -39.21
C ASN A 346 -30.97 -34.67 -38.22
N PRO A 347 -31.86 -35.26 -37.41
CA PRO A 347 -31.50 -36.32 -36.47
C PRO A 347 -30.76 -37.48 -37.14
N LYS A 348 -31.14 -37.84 -38.38
CA LYS A 348 -30.52 -38.94 -39.12
C LYS A 348 -29.03 -38.70 -39.40
N GLN A 349 -28.62 -37.45 -39.65
CA GLN A 349 -27.22 -37.11 -39.83
C GLN A 349 -26.40 -37.28 -38.54
N VAL A 350 -27.01 -37.00 -37.38
CA VAL A 350 -26.37 -37.24 -36.07
C VAL A 350 -26.20 -38.74 -35.84
N TRP A 351 -27.21 -39.53 -36.19
CA TRP A 351 -27.16 -40.99 -36.12
C TRP A 351 -26.02 -41.56 -36.97
N ASP A 352 -25.97 -41.19 -38.26
CA ASP A 352 -24.97 -41.71 -39.20
C ASP A 352 -23.55 -41.32 -38.78
N LEU A 353 -23.34 -40.07 -38.36
CA LEU A 353 -22.03 -39.62 -37.86
C LEU A 353 -21.62 -40.35 -36.58
N ARG A 354 -22.58 -40.69 -35.72
CA ARG A 354 -22.30 -41.37 -34.46
C ARG A 354 -21.94 -42.83 -34.69
N ILE A 355 -22.66 -43.54 -35.56
CA ILE A 355 -22.34 -44.92 -35.98
C ILE A 355 -20.97 -44.99 -36.68
N ASN A 356 -20.61 -43.96 -37.44
CA ASN A 356 -19.28 -43.83 -38.05
C ASN A 356 -18.15 -43.47 -37.06
N GLY A 357 -18.40 -43.51 -35.74
CA GLY A 357 -17.38 -43.38 -34.70
C GLY A 357 -17.08 -41.95 -34.24
N HIS A 358 -17.79 -40.93 -34.72
CA HIS A 358 -17.53 -39.55 -34.28
C HIS A 358 -18.01 -39.28 -32.85
N THR A 359 -17.21 -38.51 -32.11
CA THR A 359 -17.59 -38.02 -30.77
C THR A 359 -18.62 -36.88 -30.85
N TYR A 360 -19.38 -36.62 -29.78
CA TYR A 360 -20.32 -35.48 -29.77
C TYR A 360 -19.65 -34.13 -30.03
N VAL A 361 -18.37 -33.99 -29.68
CA VAL A 361 -17.57 -32.79 -29.95
C VAL A 361 -17.27 -32.64 -31.44
N GLU A 362 -16.89 -33.72 -32.11
CA GLU A 362 -16.65 -33.73 -33.56
C GLU A 362 -17.94 -33.52 -34.36
N ILE A 363 -19.04 -34.16 -33.94
CA ILE A 363 -20.36 -33.98 -34.56
C ILE A 363 -20.81 -32.52 -34.42
N ALA A 364 -20.65 -31.94 -33.22
CA ALA A 364 -20.95 -30.53 -33.00
C ALA A 364 -20.12 -29.61 -33.89
N LYS A 365 -18.82 -29.90 -34.07
CA LYS A 365 -17.95 -29.13 -34.98
C LYS A 365 -18.39 -29.26 -36.45
N LYS A 366 -18.72 -30.46 -36.92
CA LYS A 366 -19.16 -30.72 -38.31
C LYS A 366 -20.52 -30.08 -38.62
N LEU A 367 -21.44 -30.10 -37.67
CA LEU A 367 -22.81 -29.62 -37.84
C LEU A 367 -23.02 -28.16 -37.38
N GLY A 368 -21.95 -27.48 -36.95
CA GLY A 368 -22.02 -26.10 -36.46
C GLY A 368 -22.88 -25.95 -35.21
N SER A 369 -22.88 -26.96 -34.33
CA SER A 369 -23.70 -27.02 -33.11
C SER A 369 -22.84 -27.07 -31.85
N ASN A 370 -23.47 -27.28 -30.69
CA ASN A 370 -22.78 -27.55 -29.44
C ASN A 370 -22.96 -29.03 -29.02
N PRO A 371 -21.98 -29.64 -28.31
CA PRO A 371 -22.04 -31.06 -27.93
C PRO A 371 -23.25 -31.43 -27.06
N THR A 372 -23.70 -30.50 -26.22
CA THR A 372 -24.86 -30.68 -25.34
C THR A 372 -26.16 -30.81 -26.15
N SER A 373 -26.32 -30.02 -27.21
CA SER A 373 -27.44 -30.08 -28.13
C SER A 373 -27.47 -31.40 -28.89
N ILE A 374 -26.30 -31.90 -29.32
CA ILE A 374 -26.18 -33.22 -29.97
C ILE A 374 -26.58 -34.33 -28.98
N SER A 375 -26.09 -34.29 -27.73
CA SER A 375 -26.46 -35.28 -26.71
C SER A 375 -27.95 -35.25 -26.37
N ASN A 376 -28.55 -34.07 -26.22
CA ASN A 376 -29.98 -33.94 -25.98
C ASN A 376 -30.81 -34.43 -27.16
N MET A 377 -30.36 -34.17 -28.39
CA MET A 377 -31.00 -34.68 -29.61
C MET A 377 -30.99 -36.21 -29.64
N CYS A 378 -29.87 -36.83 -29.26
CA CYS A 378 -29.78 -38.29 -29.17
C CYS A 378 -30.72 -38.87 -28.10
N LYS A 379 -30.80 -38.22 -26.92
CA LYS A 379 -31.75 -38.63 -25.88
C LYS A 379 -33.22 -38.51 -26.32
N GLN A 380 -33.58 -37.43 -27.02
CA GLN A 380 -34.96 -37.16 -27.42
C GLN A 380 -35.43 -38.03 -28.60
N HIS A 381 -34.59 -38.21 -29.63
CA HIS A 381 -34.98 -38.92 -30.85
C HIS A 381 -34.60 -40.40 -30.85
N PHE A 382 -33.57 -40.79 -30.10
CA PHE A 382 -33.03 -42.16 -30.10
C PHE A 382 -33.07 -42.83 -28.72
N GLY A 383 -33.59 -42.15 -27.70
CA GLY A 383 -33.65 -42.64 -26.33
C GLY A 383 -32.29 -42.66 -25.59
N GLY A 384 -31.18 -42.28 -26.22
CA GLY A 384 -29.83 -42.25 -25.66
C GLY A 384 -28.73 -42.26 -26.73
N ASP A 385 -27.52 -42.73 -26.38
CA ASP A 385 -26.39 -42.79 -27.33
C ASP A 385 -26.64 -43.87 -28.40
N PRO A 386 -26.59 -43.53 -29.71
CA PRO A 386 -26.73 -44.48 -30.81
C PRO A 386 -25.79 -45.69 -30.79
N LEU A 387 -24.64 -45.60 -30.11
CA LEU A 387 -23.72 -46.75 -29.98
C LEU A 387 -24.18 -47.81 -28.97
N ILE A 388 -25.23 -47.54 -28.18
CA ILE A 388 -25.76 -48.48 -27.20
C ILE A 388 -26.94 -49.23 -27.85
N PRO A 389 -26.87 -50.56 -27.99
CA PRO A 389 -27.92 -51.33 -28.63
C PRO A 389 -29.18 -51.35 -27.77
N ARG A 390 -30.34 -51.45 -28.42
CA ARG A 390 -31.67 -51.47 -27.78
C ARG A 390 -32.59 -52.48 -28.46
N PRO A 391 -33.48 -53.18 -27.72
CA PRO A 391 -33.70 -53.10 -26.26
C PRO A 391 -32.47 -53.56 -25.47
N ILE A 392 -32.09 -52.82 -24.42
CA ILE A 392 -30.83 -53.10 -23.70
C ILE A 392 -30.87 -54.46 -22.98
N ASP A 393 -32.07 -54.93 -22.63
CA ASP A 393 -32.31 -56.20 -21.95
C ASP A 393 -31.92 -57.41 -22.79
N ASP A 394 -31.87 -57.27 -24.11
CA ASP A 394 -31.44 -58.32 -25.05
C ASP A 394 -29.91 -58.45 -25.12
N TYR A 395 -29.18 -57.53 -24.51
CA TYR A 395 -27.72 -57.47 -24.55
C TYR A 395 -27.12 -57.67 -23.17
N ILE A 396 -25.91 -58.21 -23.14
CA ILE A 396 -25.09 -58.42 -21.95
C ILE A 396 -23.70 -57.87 -22.22
N THR A 397 -23.09 -57.25 -21.22
CA THR A 397 -21.72 -56.76 -21.35
C THR A 397 -20.72 -57.90 -21.20
N ILE A 398 -19.53 -57.74 -21.77
CA ILE A 398 -18.46 -58.75 -21.58
C ILE A 398 -18.12 -58.91 -20.10
N GLN A 399 -18.09 -57.83 -19.32
CA GLN A 399 -17.82 -57.90 -17.89
C GLN A 399 -18.85 -58.78 -17.17
N GLU A 400 -20.15 -58.57 -17.42
CA GLU A 400 -21.22 -59.40 -16.85
C GLU A 400 -21.10 -60.87 -17.29
N LEU A 401 -20.66 -61.15 -18.52
CA LEU A 401 -20.39 -62.52 -18.98
C LEU A 401 -19.20 -63.16 -18.27
N MET A 402 -18.12 -62.42 -18.07
CA MET A 402 -16.95 -62.89 -17.33
C MET A 402 -17.31 -63.23 -15.89
N ASP A 403 -18.11 -62.37 -15.24
CA ASP A 403 -18.51 -62.54 -13.85
C ASP A 403 -19.54 -63.66 -13.69
N SER A 404 -20.55 -63.73 -14.57
CA SER A 404 -21.63 -64.74 -14.49
C SER A 404 -21.19 -66.13 -14.93
N TYR A 405 -20.28 -66.22 -15.89
CA TYR A 405 -19.85 -67.49 -16.47
C TYR A 405 -18.38 -67.83 -16.20
N HIS A 406 -17.66 -67.06 -15.36
CA HIS A 406 -16.26 -67.32 -14.99
C HIS A 406 -15.37 -67.66 -16.20
N MET A 407 -15.47 -66.86 -17.25
CA MET A 407 -14.66 -67.00 -18.46
C MET A 407 -13.78 -65.78 -18.64
N ASP A 408 -12.62 -65.96 -19.26
CA ASP A 408 -11.74 -64.87 -19.61
C ASP A 408 -12.23 -64.13 -20.86
N HIS A 409 -11.95 -62.83 -20.92
CA HIS A 409 -12.29 -61.96 -22.04
C HIS A 409 -11.83 -62.52 -23.40
N LYS A 410 -10.63 -63.13 -23.45
CA LYS A 410 -10.04 -63.64 -24.70
C LYS A 410 -10.85 -64.82 -25.27
N THR A 411 -11.32 -65.71 -24.40
CA THR A 411 -12.20 -66.82 -24.80
C THR A 411 -13.55 -66.31 -25.30
N ILE A 412 -14.18 -65.37 -24.59
CA ILE A 412 -15.46 -64.77 -25.03
C ILE A 412 -15.29 -64.13 -26.42
N MET A 413 -14.21 -63.36 -26.62
CA MET A 413 -13.96 -62.73 -27.91
C MET A 413 -13.67 -63.73 -29.03
N LYS A 414 -12.99 -64.84 -28.72
CA LYS A 414 -12.78 -65.92 -29.70
C LYS A 414 -14.12 -66.49 -30.18
N LEU A 415 -15.07 -66.74 -29.26
CA LEU A 415 -16.41 -67.21 -29.61
C LEU A 415 -17.19 -66.21 -30.47
N VAL A 416 -17.09 -64.91 -30.15
CA VAL A 416 -17.72 -63.83 -30.93
C VAL A 416 -17.15 -63.79 -32.35
N THR A 417 -15.83 -63.82 -32.51
CA THR A 417 -15.19 -63.75 -33.84
C THR A 417 -15.46 -65.02 -34.66
N GLN A 418 -15.45 -66.20 -34.05
CA GLN A 418 -15.66 -67.47 -34.77
C GLN A 418 -17.08 -67.64 -35.30
N ASN A 419 -18.07 -67.11 -34.58
CA ASN A 419 -19.48 -67.28 -34.93
C ASN A 419 -20.14 -66.01 -35.51
N GLY A 420 -19.38 -64.92 -35.65
CA GLY A 420 -19.87 -63.67 -36.24
C GLY A 420 -20.97 -62.99 -35.42
N PHE A 421 -20.95 -63.10 -34.09
CA PHE A 421 -22.01 -62.56 -33.23
C PHE A 421 -22.10 -61.04 -33.29
N GLU A 422 -23.33 -60.56 -33.12
CA GLU A 422 -23.65 -59.14 -33.08
C GLU A 422 -22.90 -58.47 -31.91
N ASN A 423 -22.08 -57.48 -32.23
CA ASN A 423 -21.25 -56.78 -31.26
C ASN A 423 -21.38 -55.27 -31.41
N HIS A 424 -21.63 -54.59 -30.29
CA HIS A 424 -21.71 -53.13 -30.20
C HIS A 424 -20.68 -52.65 -29.18
N PHE A 425 -19.88 -51.65 -29.52
CA PHE A 425 -18.82 -51.16 -28.63
C PHE A 425 -18.99 -49.67 -28.33
N THR A 426 -18.76 -49.34 -27.06
CA THR A 426 -18.62 -47.97 -26.57
C THR A 426 -17.20 -47.79 -26.02
N ILE A 427 -16.86 -46.57 -25.56
CA ILE A 427 -15.55 -46.32 -24.92
C ILE A 427 -15.35 -47.20 -23.67
N ARG A 428 -16.43 -47.57 -22.96
CA ARG A 428 -16.36 -48.28 -21.68
C ARG A 428 -16.75 -49.76 -21.78
N ASN A 429 -17.81 -50.06 -22.52
CA ASN A 429 -18.44 -51.37 -22.53
C ASN A 429 -18.56 -51.92 -23.96
N ARG A 430 -18.47 -53.24 -24.07
CA ARG A 430 -18.85 -54.00 -25.27
C ARG A 430 -20.08 -54.85 -24.95
N TYR A 431 -21.11 -54.68 -25.76
CA TYR A 431 -22.42 -55.33 -25.63
C TYR A 431 -22.53 -56.46 -26.65
N LEU A 432 -22.95 -57.63 -26.20
CA LEU A 432 -23.18 -58.83 -26.99
C LEU A 432 -24.62 -59.29 -26.80
N LYS A 433 -25.23 -59.80 -27.86
CA LYS A 433 -26.62 -60.25 -27.81
C LYS A 433 -26.77 -61.54 -27.01
N LYS A 434 -27.59 -61.53 -25.95
CA LYS A 434 -27.78 -62.65 -25.02
C LYS A 434 -28.17 -63.94 -25.74
N SER A 435 -29.07 -63.84 -26.71
CA SER A 435 -29.58 -64.99 -27.49
C SER A 435 -28.50 -65.72 -28.28
N GLU A 436 -27.41 -65.04 -28.63
CA GLU A 436 -26.32 -65.61 -29.43
C GLU A 436 -25.17 -66.10 -28.54
N ILE A 437 -24.74 -65.25 -27.61
CA ILE A 437 -23.53 -65.52 -26.83
C ILE A 437 -23.76 -66.52 -25.70
N ILE A 438 -24.90 -66.49 -25.01
CA ILE A 438 -25.14 -67.37 -23.85
C ILE A 438 -25.18 -68.86 -24.25
N PRO A 439 -25.93 -69.27 -25.29
CA PRO A 439 -25.94 -70.68 -25.71
C PRO A 439 -24.54 -71.18 -26.10
N SER A 440 -23.78 -70.35 -26.81
CA SER A 440 -22.43 -70.66 -27.29
C SER A 440 -21.43 -70.82 -26.14
N ILE A 441 -21.58 -70.02 -25.08
CA ILE A 441 -20.78 -70.17 -23.85
C ILE A 441 -21.12 -71.47 -23.13
N LEU A 442 -22.40 -71.81 -23.02
CA LEU A 442 -22.84 -73.07 -22.39
C LEU A 442 -22.34 -74.29 -23.16
N GLU A 443 -22.39 -74.23 -24.49
CA GLU A 443 -21.87 -75.28 -25.36
C GLU A 443 -20.35 -75.42 -25.24
N TYR A 444 -19.61 -74.30 -25.25
CA TYR A 444 -18.17 -74.29 -25.04
C TYR A 444 -17.78 -74.92 -23.70
N LYS A 445 -18.51 -74.60 -22.61
CA LYS A 445 -18.29 -75.22 -21.29
C LYS A 445 -18.58 -76.72 -21.28
N LYS A 446 -19.58 -77.18 -22.03
CA LYS A 446 -19.95 -78.61 -22.11
C LYS A 446 -18.89 -79.43 -22.85
N ASN A 447 -18.34 -78.88 -23.93
CA ASN A 447 -17.51 -79.62 -24.88
C ASN A 447 -16.00 -79.48 -24.62
N ASN A 448 -15.55 -78.45 -23.89
CA ASN A 448 -14.12 -78.22 -23.68
C ASN A 448 -13.57 -78.98 -22.45
N LEU A 449 -12.80 -80.04 -22.71
CA LEU A 449 -12.08 -80.85 -21.72
C LEU A 449 -11.10 -80.03 -20.85
N GLN A 450 -10.45 -79.00 -21.41
CA GLN A 450 -9.52 -78.16 -20.66
C GLN A 450 -10.26 -77.26 -19.66
N HIS A 451 -11.45 -76.77 -20.01
CA HIS A 451 -12.25 -75.96 -19.11
C HIS A 451 -12.87 -76.79 -17.97
N LYS A 452 -13.29 -78.03 -18.25
CA LYS A 452 -13.69 -79.01 -17.22
C LYS A 452 -12.55 -79.33 -16.25
N ALA A 453 -11.33 -79.52 -16.75
CA ALA A 453 -10.15 -79.76 -15.91
C ALA A 453 -9.80 -78.55 -15.04
N LEU A 454 -10.01 -77.33 -15.56
CA LEU A 454 -9.77 -76.08 -14.82
C LEU A 454 -10.80 -75.86 -13.70
N LEU A 455 -12.09 -76.07 -13.96
CA LEU A 455 -13.15 -76.01 -12.95
C LEU A 455 -12.96 -77.05 -11.84
N ASN A 456 -12.54 -78.27 -12.18
CA ASN A 456 -12.25 -79.32 -11.19
C ASN A 456 -11.09 -78.96 -10.24
N ARG A 457 -10.07 -78.24 -10.72
CA ARG A 457 -8.98 -77.74 -9.86
C ARG A 457 -9.44 -76.66 -8.87
N TYR A 458 -10.33 -75.76 -9.28
CA TYR A 458 -10.85 -74.73 -8.38
C TYR A 458 -11.93 -75.27 -7.41
N GLY A 459 -12.72 -76.27 -7.83
CA GLY A 459 -13.70 -76.94 -6.97
C GLY A 459 -13.09 -77.76 -5.83
N GLN A 460 -11.94 -78.41 -6.05
CA GLN A 460 -11.21 -79.12 -4.98
C GLN A 460 -10.58 -78.18 -3.95
N ASN A 461 -10.15 -76.97 -4.35
CA ASN A 461 -9.58 -75.99 -3.43
C ASN A 461 -10.61 -75.37 -2.46
N GLN A 462 -11.89 -75.27 -2.86
CA GLN A 462 -12.95 -74.82 -1.95
C GLN A 462 -13.32 -75.87 -0.88
N LEU A 463 -13.24 -77.16 -1.21
CA LEU A 463 -13.44 -78.25 -0.24
C LEU A 463 -12.27 -78.39 0.74
N LEU A 464 -11.04 -78.16 0.29
CA LEU A 464 -9.84 -78.13 1.15
C LEU A 464 -9.79 -76.90 2.09
N GLN A 465 -10.35 -75.75 1.66
CA GLN A 465 -10.50 -74.58 2.53
C GLN A 465 -11.62 -74.75 3.57
N GLN A 466 -12.66 -75.54 3.29
CA GLN A 466 -13.68 -75.87 4.29
C GLN A 466 -13.22 -76.90 5.32
N SER A 467 -12.35 -77.86 4.95
CA SER A 467 -11.80 -78.83 5.92
C SER A 467 -10.74 -78.23 6.85
N CYS A 468 -9.94 -77.25 6.38
CA CYS A 468 -8.96 -76.56 7.24
C CYS A 468 -9.61 -75.57 8.23
N ALA A 469 -10.86 -75.15 8.02
CA ALA A 469 -11.58 -74.26 8.92
C ALA A 469 -12.27 -74.99 10.09
N SER A 470 -12.51 -76.30 9.98
CA SER A 470 -13.12 -77.13 11.03
C SER A 470 -12.13 -77.61 12.09
N ASP A 471 -10.82 -77.67 11.80
CA ASP A 471 -9.78 -78.14 12.74
C ASP A 471 -9.21 -77.03 13.66
N LEU A 472 -9.70 -75.79 13.53
CA LEU A 472 -9.29 -74.63 14.34
C LEU A 472 -10.33 -74.20 15.39
N LEU A 473 -11.36 -75.01 15.64
CA LEU A 473 -12.43 -74.73 16.62
C LEU A 473 -12.59 -75.80 17.72
N ILE A 474 -11.59 -76.65 17.93
CA ILE A 474 -11.45 -77.47 19.14
C ILE A 474 -10.05 -77.23 19.71
N GLY A 475 -9.96 -76.23 20.59
CA GLY A 475 -8.77 -75.84 21.34
C GLY A 475 -9.14 -74.83 22.41
#